data_AF-A0A6L5YW86-F1
#
_entry.id   AF-A0A6L5YW86-F1
#
_cell.length_a   1.000
_cell.length_b   1.000
_cell.length_c   1.000
_cell.angle_alpha   90.00
_cell.angle_beta   90.00
_cell.angle_gamma   90.00
#
_symmetry.space_group_name_H-M   'P 1'
#
loop_
_entity.id
_entity.type
_entity.pdbx_description
1 polymer ?
#
loop_
_entity_poly.entity_id
_entity_poly.type
_entity_poly.pdbx_seq_one_letter_code
_entity_poly.pdbx_strand_id
1 'polypeptide(L)'
;MSPDALVTLYTGQPMRGTDSVSIVALYDRSQQVILLAGAWTPGEPASESIIVHELVHHAQALRGDRYPCLAASETEAYAIQDRWLRRSGQDLETSFGIDAFTLAIRGLCAL
;
A
#
# COMPACT_ATOMS: atom_id res chain seq x y z
N MET A 1 -5.36 -14.46 -3.90
CA MET A 1 -6.60 -13.90 -3.30
C MET A 1 -7.17 -12.85 -4.25
N SER A 2 -8.50 -12.66 -4.31
CA SER A 2 -9.08 -11.61 -5.15
C SER A 2 -8.86 -10.22 -4.52
N PRO A 3 -8.79 -9.15 -5.32
CA PRO A 3 -8.75 -7.77 -4.80
C PRO A 3 -9.91 -7.46 -3.83
N ASP A 4 -11.12 -7.91 -4.11
CA ASP A 4 -12.31 -7.70 -3.26
C ASP A 4 -12.14 -8.28 -1.84
N ALA A 5 -11.46 -9.42 -1.73
CA ALA A 5 -11.17 -10.05 -0.45
C ALA A 5 -10.15 -9.22 0.35
N LEU A 6 -9.15 -8.64 -0.31
CA LEU A 6 -8.21 -7.71 0.33
C LEU A 6 -8.89 -6.42 0.79
N VAL A 7 -9.79 -5.86 -0.01
CA VAL A 7 -10.57 -4.68 0.38
C VAL A 7 -11.41 -4.95 1.62
N THR A 8 -12.03 -6.12 1.70
CA THR A 8 -12.82 -6.51 2.88
C THR A 8 -11.92 -6.66 4.12
N LEU A 9 -10.72 -7.22 3.97
CA LEU A 9 -9.75 -7.33 5.07
C LEU A 9 -9.23 -5.96 5.53
N TYR A 10 -9.00 -5.04 4.59
CA TYR A 10 -8.51 -3.70 4.89
C TYR A 10 -9.56 -2.79 5.53
N THR A 11 -10.78 -2.77 4.99
CA THR A 11 -11.85 -1.85 5.40
C THR A 11 -12.79 -2.43 6.47
N GLY A 12 -12.82 -3.75 6.63
CA GLY A 12 -13.85 -4.44 7.41
C GLY A 12 -15.24 -4.43 6.78
N GLN A 13 -15.39 -3.93 5.55
CA GLN A 13 -16.66 -3.85 4.83
C GLN A 13 -16.57 -4.56 3.47
N PRO A 14 -17.61 -5.30 3.05
CA PRO A 14 -17.65 -5.82 1.69
C PRO A 14 -17.77 -4.65 0.70
N MET A 15 -17.05 -4.73 -0.42
CA MET A 15 -17.19 -3.76 -1.51
C MET A 15 -18.66 -3.68 -1.96
N ARG A 16 -19.21 -2.45 -1.98
CA ARG A 16 -20.56 -2.18 -2.52
C ARG A 16 -20.44 -1.28 -3.74
N GLY A 17 -20.69 -1.81 -4.93
CA GLY A 17 -20.69 -1.05 -6.18
C GLY A 17 -19.32 -0.91 -6.85
N THR A 18 -19.28 -0.15 -7.94
CA THR A 18 -18.13 0.07 -8.86
C THR A 18 -17.05 0.99 -8.29
N ASP A 19 -16.75 0.92 -7.00
CA ASP A 19 -15.66 1.71 -6.42
C ASP A 19 -14.32 1.05 -6.79
N SER A 20 -13.57 1.69 -7.67
CA SER A 20 -12.37 1.17 -8.32
C SER A 20 -11.11 1.20 -7.45
N VAL A 21 -11.22 0.95 -6.14
CA VAL A 21 -10.05 0.82 -5.27
C VAL A 21 -9.54 -0.61 -5.33
N SER A 22 -8.60 -0.85 -6.24
CA SER A 22 -7.88 -2.12 -6.32
C SER A 22 -6.75 -2.16 -5.28
N ILE A 23 -6.99 -2.83 -4.15
CA ILE A 23 -5.92 -3.19 -3.21
C ILE A 23 -5.17 -4.41 -3.78
N VAL A 24 -3.90 -4.22 -4.10
CA VAL A 24 -3.04 -5.23 -4.72
C VAL A 24 -2.16 -5.99 -3.71
N ALA A 25 -1.94 -5.41 -2.53
CA ALA A 25 -1.29 -6.05 -1.40
C ALA A 25 -1.80 -5.50 -0.07
N LEU A 26 -1.59 -6.24 1.01
CA LEU A 26 -1.89 -5.83 2.38
C LEU A 26 -0.96 -6.54 3.37
N TYR A 27 -0.36 -5.78 4.28
CA TYR A 27 0.29 -6.32 5.46
C TYR A 27 -0.74 -6.62 6.56
N ASP A 28 -0.94 -7.90 6.86
CA ASP A 28 -1.74 -8.34 8.01
C ASP A 28 -0.88 -8.30 9.27
N ARG A 29 -1.12 -7.32 10.13
CA ARG A 29 -0.39 -7.15 11.40
C ARG A 29 -0.61 -8.30 12.38
N SER A 30 -1.77 -8.95 12.37
CA SER A 30 -2.11 -10.02 13.31
C SER A 30 -1.39 -11.33 12.99
N GLN A 31 -1.25 -11.62 11.70
CA GLN A 31 -0.58 -12.81 11.19
C GLN A 31 0.89 -12.57 10.83
N GLN A 32 1.30 -11.30 10.73
CA GLN A 32 2.62 -10.86 10.28
C GLN A 32 2.98 -11.38 8.89
N VAL A 33 2.00 -11.37 7.98
CA VAL A 33 2.16 -11.81 6.59
C VAL A 33 1.81 -10.70 5.62
N ILE A 34 2.46 -10.74 4.45
CA ILE A 34 2.08 -9.91 3.31
C ILE A 34 1.15 -10.74 2.43
N LEU A 35 -0.05 -10.22 2.22
CA LEU A 35 -1.08 -10.81 1.38
C LEU A 35 -1.00 -10.16 -0.01
N LEU A 36 -0.89 -10.95 -1.07
CA LEU A 36 -0.80 -10.46 -2.44
C LEU A 36 -2.05 -10.84 -3.25
N ALA A 37 -2.55 -9.87 -4.01
CA ALA A 37 -3.49 -10.13 -5.09
C ALA A 37 -2.75 -10.86 -6.23
N GLY A 38 -3.48 -11.65 -7.02
CA GLY A 38 -2.89 -12.52 -8.06
C GLY A 38 -2.16 -11.81 -9.22
N ALA A 39 -2.16 -10.48 -9.26
CA ALA A 39 -1.55 -9.67 -10.33
C ALA A 39 -0.09 -9.25 -10.04
N TRP A 40 0.53 -9.75 -8.97
CA TRP A 40 1.92 -9.43 -8.63
C TRP A 40 2.92 -10.23 -9.48
N THR A 41 3.91 -9.54 -10.06
CA THR A 41 4.92 -10.16 -10.96
C THR A 41 6.34 -10.02 -10.39
N PRO A 42 7.07 -11.12 -10.13
CA PRO A 42 8.45 -11.05 -9.65
C PRO A 42 9.39 -10.45 -10.70
N GLY A 43 10.40 -9.67 -10.27
CA GLY A 43 11.41 -9.08 -11.14
C GLY A 43 10.99 -7.77 -11.84
N GLU A 44 9.71 -7.39 -11.78
CA GLU A 44 9.27 -6.09 -12.27
C GLU A 44 9.38 -5.04 -11.18
N PRO A 45 10.01 -3.88 -11.44
CA PRO A 45 10.25 -2.94 -10.37
C PRO A 45 8.97 -2.45 -9.69
N ALA A 46 7.96 -2.06 -10.46
CA ALA A 46 6.67 -1.65 -9.90
C ALA A 46 6.10 -2.73 -8.97
N SER A 47 6.05 -3.99 -9.40
CA SER A 47 5.55 -5.10 -8.58
C SER A 47 6.37 -5.29 -7.29
N GLU A 48 7.70 -5.29 -7.36
CA GLU A 48 8.55 -5.44 -6.17
C GLU A 48 8.41 -4.26 -5.19
N SER A 49 8.19 -3.05 -5.71
CA SER A 49 7.97 -1.86 -4.87
C SER A 49 6.74 -1.98 -3.96
N ILE A 50 5.73 -2.77 -4.37
CA ILE A 50 4.55 -3.06 -3.53
C ILE A 50 4.97 -3.85 -2.29
N ILE A 51 5.88 -4.82 -2.42
CA ILE A 51 6.39 -5.56 -1.26
C ILE A 51 7.18 -4.65 -0.34
N VAL A 52 7.97 -3.73 -0.91
CA VAL A 52 8.72 -2.74 -0.13
C VAL A 52 7.77 -1.86 0.67
N HIS A 53 6.65 -1.44 0.10
CA HIS A 53 5.60 -0.71 0.80
C HIS A 53 5.09 -1.50 2.02
N GLU A 54 4.69 -2.75 1.83
CA GLU A 54 4.18 -3.59 2.92
C GLU A 54 5.24 -3.91 4.01
N LEU A 55 6.52 -3.99 3.62
CA LEU A 55 7.62 -4.13 4.58
C LEU A 55 7.80 -2.89 5.47
N VAL A 56 7.42 -1.70 5.00
CA VAL A 56 7.39 -0.50 5.86
C VAL A 56 6.32 -0.64 6.93
N HIS A 57 5.12 -1.12 6.58
CA HIS A 57 4.09 -1.40 7.58
C HIS A 57 4.52 -2.47 8.58
N HIS A 58 5.24 -3.49 8.13
CA HIS A 58 5.88 -4.45 9.05
C HIS A 58 6.86 -3.78 10.01
N ALA A 59 7.76 -2.92 9.50
CA ALA A 59 8.72 -2.18 10.32
C ALA A 59 8.03 -1.24 11.32
N GLN A 60 7.01 -0.49 10.89
CA GLN A 60 6.17 0.36 11.75
C GLN A 60 5.53 -0.46 12.89
N ALA A 61 5.01 -1.65 12.57
CA ALA A 61 4.44 -2.54 13.57
C ALA A 61 5.47 -3.05 14.60
N LEU A 62 6.70 -3.36 14.16
CA LEU A 62 7.80 -3.76 15.04
C LEU A 62 8.31 -2.62 15.94
N ARG A 63 8.34 -1.38 15.42
CA ARG A 63 8.69 -0.18 16.20
C ARG A 63 7.60 0.17 17.24
N GLY A 64 6.40 -0.37 17.07
CA GLY A 64 5.26 -0.08 17.94
C GLY A 64 4.63 1.27 17.65
N ASP A 65 4.79 1.79 16.43
CA ASP A 65 4.27 3.09 16.03
C ASP A 65 2.74 3.11 16.15
N ARG A 66 2.23 4.27 16.61
CA ARG A 66 0.79 4.53 16.72
C ARG A 66 0.46 5.74 15.87
N TYR A 67 -0.47 5.54 14.94
CA TYR A 67 -0.95 6.58 14.05
C TYR A 67 -2.36 6.99 14.46
N PRO A 68 -2.74 8.26 14.26
CA PRO A 68 -4.10 8.73 14.52
C PRO A 68 -5.13 8.06 13.60
N CYS A 69 -4.70 7.54 12.45
CA CYS A 69 -5.51 6.82 11.47
C CYS A 69 -4.60 5.96 10.56
N LEU A 70 -5.20 5.08 9.74
CA LEU A 70 -4.45 4.28 8.77
C LEU A 70 -3.75 5.15 7.70
N ALA A 71 -4.42 6.20 7.21
CA ALA A 71 -3.83 7.09 6.20
C ALA A 71 -2.51 7.74 6.66
N ALA A 72 -2.34 8.01 7.95
CA ALA A 72 -1.11 8.62 8.45
C ALA A 72 0.11 7.68 8.38
N SER A 73 -0.07 6.35 8.42
CA SER A 73 1.05 5.40 8.21
C SER A 73 1.52 5.34 6.76
N GLU A 74 0.65 5.68 5.81
CA GLU A 74 0.92 5.60 4.37
C GLU A 74 2.04 6.56 3.93
N THR A 75 2.21 7.69 4.61
CA THR A 75 3.16 8.73 4.20
C THR A 75 4.60 8.21 4.18
N GLU A 76 5.01 7.47 5.21
CA GLU A 76 6.35 6.85 5.24
C GLU A 76 6.46 5.71 4.22
N ALA A 77 5.41 4.89 4.09
CA ALA A 77 5.38 3.75 3.17
C ALA A 77 5.56 4.18 1.72
N TYR A 78 4.77 5.15 1.24
CA TYR A 78 4.94 5.73 -0.10
C TYR A 78 6.29 6.44 -0.27
N ALA A 79 6.78 7.16 0.73
CA ALA A 79 8.09 7.83 0.64
C ALA A 79 9.26 6.83 0.50
N ILE A 80 9.16 5.65 1.10
CA ILE A 80 10.16 4.59 0.93
C ILE A 80 9.96 3.86 -0.40
N GLN A 81 8.71 3.58 -0.79
CA GLN A 81 8.38 2.97 -2.08
C GLN A 81 8.91 3.81 -3.26
N ASP A 82 8.69 5.12 -3.24
CA ASP A 82 9.17 6.05 -4.28
C ASP A 82 10.70 6.04 -4.36
N ARG A 83 11.38 6.09 -3.20
CA ARG A 83 12.85 5.99 -3.15
C ARG A 83 13.39 4.67 -3.69
N TRP A 84 12.63 3.59 -3.55
CA TRP A 84 12.97 2.30 -4.12
C TRP A 84 12.80 2.31 -5.65
N LEU A 85 11.66 2.81 -6.16
CA LEU A 85 11.36 2.90 -7.60
C LEU A 85 12.39 3.73 -8.36
N ARG A 86 12.85 4.82 -7.74
CA ARG A 86 13.87 5.71 -8.33
C ARG A 86 15.20 5.02 -8.61
N ARG A 87 15.49 3.89 -7.96
CA ARG A 87 16.70 3.08 -8.23
C ARG A 87 16.65 2.39 -9.59
N SER A 88 15.45 2.13 -10.11
CA SER A 88 15.22 1.55 -11.44
C SER A 88 14.78 2.60 -12.47
N GLY A 89 14.89 3.90 -12.16
CA GLY A 89 14.46 4.98 -13.05
C GLY A 89 12.94 5.13 -13.19
N GLN A 90 12.16 4.62 -12.22
CA GLN A 90 10.71 4.78 -12.14
C GLN A 90 10.34 5.65 -10.93
N ASP A 91 9.07 6.00 -10.79
CA ASP A 91 8.51 6.68 -9.61
C ASP A 91 7.03 6.31 -9.42
N LEU A 92 6.43 6.80 -8.34
CA LEU A 92 5.02 6.51 -8.04
C LEU A 92 4.05 6.95 -9.14
N GLU A 93 4.33 8.06 -9.82
CA GLU A 93 3.46 8.61 -10.87
C GLU A 93 3.54 7.76 -12.13
N THR A 94 4.73 7.45 -12.61
CA THR A 94 4.95 6.65 -13.82
C THR A 94 4.57 5.18 -13.65
N SER A 95 4.73 4.61 -12.45
CA SER A 95 4.40 3.20 -12.18
C SER A 95 2.94 2.98 -11.79
N PHE A 96 2.30 3.93 -11.10
CA PHE A 96 0.98 3.72 -10.49
C PHE A 96 -0.03 4.86 -10.72
N GLY A 97 0.36 5.94 -11.39
CA GLY A 97 -0.49 7.14 -11.53
C GLY A 97 -0.72 7.88 -10.22
N ILE A 98 0.14 7.69 -9.21
CA ILE A 98 0.02 8.37 -7.92
C ILE A 98 0.85 9.66 -7.97
N ASP A 99 0.20 10.75 -8.35
CA ASP A 99 0.80 12.09 -8.31
C ASP A 99 0.90 12.65 -6.88
N ALA A 100 1.55 13.80 -6.74
CA ALA A 100 1.75 14.46 -5.44
C ALA A 100 0.44 14.83 -4.73
N PHE A 101 -0.63 15.17 -5.47
CA PHE A 101 -1.92 15.51 -4.89
C PHE A 101 -2.62 14.26 -4.35
N THR A 102 -2.59 13.18 -5.12
CA THR A 102 -3.09 11.86 -4.74
C THR A 102 -2.36 11.35 -3.50
N LEU A 103 -1.03 11.48 -3.47
CA LEU A 103 -0.20 11.11 -2.33
C LEU A 103 -0.57 11.93 -1.08
N ALA A 104 -0.77 13.24 -1.22
CA ALA A 104 -1.19 14.09 -0.12
C ALA A 104 -2.54 13.64 0.47
N ILE A 105 -3.53 13.34 -0.38
CA ILE A 105 -4.82 12.81 0.08
C ILE A 105 -4.66 11.49 0.82
N ARG A 106 -3.83 10.57 0.32
CA ARG A 106 -3.59 9.26 0.95
C ARG A 106 -2.92 9.36 2.32
N GLY A 107 -2.22 10.45 2.61
CA GLY A 107 -1.60 10.72 3.91
C GLY A 107 -2.53 11.38 4.95
N LEU A 108 -3.70 11.88 4.54
CA LEU A 108 -4.60 12.63 5.41
C LEU A 108 -5.60 11.70 6.11
N CYS A 109 -5.77 11.89 7.41
CA CYS A 109 -6.88 11.27 8.13
C CYS A 109 -8.21 11.84 7.63
N ALA A 110 -9.20 10.96 7.42
CA ALA A 110 -10.57 11.40 7.25
C ALA A 110 -11.02 12.16 8.51
N LEU A 111 -11.71 13.29 8.30
CA LEU A 111 -12.32 14.09 9.36
C LEU A 111 -13.61 13.44 9.88
#